data_AF-A0A4R6BWH0-F1
#
_entry.id   AF-A0A4R6BWH0-F1
#
_cell.length_a   1.000
_cell.length_b   1.000
_cell.length_c   1.000
_cell.angle_alpha   90.00
_cell.angle_beta   90.00
_cell.angle_gamma   90.00
#
_symmetry.space_group_name_H-M   'P 1'
#
loop_
_entity.id
_entity.type
_entity.pdbx_description
1 polymer ?
#
loop_
_entity_poly.entity_id
_entity_poly.type
_entity_poly.pdbx_seq_one_letter_code
_entity_poly.pdbx_strand_id
1 'polypeptide(L)'
;MSELFNENELSPSEKRGPGVVGTIEFQMGDQTEFTGEYMPTNKRFFMIVDMNGQPYQRVMSYDEIKGVEVEDDAVIVEFSIGKIKMRDIGNGTAQVFADFVNEHIK
;
A
#
# COMPACT_ATOMS: atom_id res chain seq x y z
N MET A 1 -9.41 -13.77 0.77
CA MET A 1 -8.37 -13.06 1.54
C MET A 1 -9.10 -12.07 2.43
N SER A 2 -8.77 -12.06 3.73
CA SER A 2 -9.33 -11.09 4.68
C SER A 2 -8.55 -9.79 4.55
N GLU A 3 -9.22 -8.65 4.46
CA GLU A 3 -8.57 -7.34 4.50
C GLU A 3 -7.91 -7.14 5.88
N LEU A 4 -6.68 -6.60 5.90
CA LEU A 4 -5.94 -6.30 7.13
C LEU A 4 -6.33 -4.92 7.69
N PHE A 5 -6.95 -4.08 6.88
CA PHE A 5 -7.37 -2.73 7.24
C PHE A 5 -8.68 -2.69 8.07
N ASN A 6 -8.72 -1.79 9.07
CA ASN A 6 -9.90 -1.54 9.90
C ASN A 6 -10.56 -0.21 9.51
N GLU A 7 -11.72 -0.27 8.83
CA GLU A 7 -12.43 0.92 8.35
C GLU A 7 -12.92 1.88 9.44
N ASN A 8 -13.03 1.43 10.70
CA ASN A 8 -13.41 2.29 11.83
C ASN A 8 -12.35 3.35 12.16
N GLU A 9 -11.15 3.26 11.58
CA GLU A 9 -10.07 4.24 11.74
C GLU A 9 -10.24 5.49 10.86
N LEU A 10 -11.22 5.48 9.94
CA LEU A 10 -11.48 6.60 9.05
C LEU A 10 -12.32 7.68 9.73
N SER A 11 -11.90 8.94 9.57
CA SER A 11 -12.75 10.07 9.96
C SER A 11 -14.01 10.11 9.06
N PRO A 12 -15.14 10.70 9.50
CA PRO A 12 -16.37 10.73 8.71
C PRO A 12 -16.26 11.38 7.31
N SER A 13 -15.24 12.22 7.10
CA SER A 13 -14.95 12.88 5.81
C SER A 13 -13.83 12.19 5.00
N GLU A 14 -13.27 11.11 5.54
CA GLU A 14 -12.24 10.31 4.89
C GLU A 14 -12.89 9.14 4.14
N LYS A 15 -12.51 8.97 2.87
CA LYS A 15 -13.06 7.96 1.97
C LYS A 15 -11.94 7.02 1.54
N ARG A 16 -12.23 5.73 1.62
CA ARG A 16 -11.37 4.66 1.11
C ARG A 16 -11.20 4.79 -0.41
N GLY A 17 -9.97 4.64 -0.87
CA GLY A 17 -9.60 4.49 -2.26
C GLY A 17 -9.45 3.01 -2.65
N PRO A 18 -9.03 2.73 -3.89
CA PRO A 18 -8.74 1.37 -4.34
C PRO A 18 -7.55 0.79 -3.55
N GLY A 19 -7.75 -0.28 -2.78
CA GLY A 19 -6.67 -0.97 -2.06
C GLY A 19 -6.11 -2.16 -2.83
N VAL A 20 -4.85 -2.52 -2.56
CA VAL A 20 -4.19 -3.72 -3.11
C VAL A 20 -3.62 -4.57 -1.99
N VAL A 21 -3.72 -5.89 -2.15
CA VAL A 21 -3.14 -6.88 -1.23
C VAL A 21 -2.18 -7.74 -2.04
N GLY A 22 -1.00 -8.01 -1.50
CA GLY A 22 0.01 -8.81 -2.16
C GLY A 22 1.20 -9.12 -1.25
N THR A 23 2.29 -9.58 -1.85
CA THR A 23 3.55 -9.82 -1.15
C THR A 23 4.46 -8.61 -1.32
N ILE A 24 4.77 -7.96 -0.21
CA ILE A 24 5.70 -6.83 -0.13
C ILE A 24 7.13 -7.36 -0.02
N GLU A 25 7.98 -6.92 -0.94
CA GLU A 25 9.41 -7.19 -0.93
C GLU A 25 10.13 -6.09 -0.14
N PHE A 26 10.54 -6.40 1.09
CA PHE A 26 11.25 -5.48 1.97
C PHE A 26 12.13 -6.28 2.93
N GLN A 27 13.40 -5.90 3.07
CA GLN A 27 14.32 -6.60 3.96
C GLN A 27 14.21 -6.07 5.40
N MET A 28 13.84 -6.95 6.34
CA MET A 28 13.87 -6.68 7.78
C MET A 28 14.46 -7.88 8.52
N GLY A 29 15.70 -7.75 8.96
CA GLY A 29 16.46 -8.86 9.53
C GLY A 29 16.68 -9.97 8.50
N ASP A 30 16.29 -11.19 8.83
CA ASP A 30 16.39 -12.37 7.97
C ASP A 30 15.17 -12.57 7.04
N GLN A 31 14.10 -11.79 7.20
CA GLN A 31 12.89 -11.89 6.39
C GLN A 31 12.89 -10.80 5.31
N THR A 32 12.59 -11.20 4.08
CA THR A 32 12.62 -10.33 2.89
C THR A 32 11.25 -10.10 2.26
N GLU A 33 10.25 -10.88 2.69
CA GLU A 33 8.93 -10.90 2.08
C GLU A 33 7.86 -10.96 3.16
N PHE A 34 6.81 -10.16 2.98
CA PHE A 34 5.71 -10.08 3.91
C PHE A 34 4.39 -9.98 3.15
N THR A 35 3.35 -10.64 3.64
CA THR A 35 1.99 -10.35 3.16
C THR A 35 1.60 -8.96 3.62
N GLY A 36 1.08 -8.12 2.72
CA GLY A 36 0.68 -6.78 3.08
C GLY A 36 -0.46 -6.22 2.25
N GLU A 37 -1.03 -5.13 2.74
CA GLU A 37 -2.10 -4.36 2.12
C GLU A 37 -1.67 -2.89 2.02
N TYR A 38 -1.81 -2.32 0.83
CA TYR A 38 -1.83 -0.88 0.65
C TYR A 38 -3.27 -0.41 0.53
N MET A 39 -3.66 0.51 1.41
CA MET A 39 -4.99 1.07 1.43
C MET A 39 -4.88 2.60 1.42
N PRO A 40 -5.05 3.25 0.25
CA PRO A 40 -5.05 4.69 0.15
C PRO A 40 -6.43 5.25 0.51
N THR A 41 -6.47 6.45 1.05
CA THR A 41 -7.71 7.22 1.25
C THR A 41 -7.60 8.57 0.55
N ASN A 42 -8.68 9.32 0.45
CA ASN A 42 -8.61 10.71 -0.02
C ASN A 42 -7.77 11.66 0.86
N LYS A 43 -7.15 11.19 1.96
CA LYS A 43 -6.36 12.01 2.89
C LYS A 43 -4.96 11.48 3.17
N ARG A 44 -4.78 10.16 3.24
CA ARG A 44 -3.53 9.52 3.68
C ARG A 44 -3.41 8.12 3.11
N PHE A 45 -2.22 7.56 3.24
CA PHE A 45 -1.88 6.24 2.73
C PHE A 45 -1.58 5.29 3.88
N PHE A 46 -2.15 4.09 3.85
CA PHE A 46 -1.89 3.04 4.83
C PHE A 46 -1.10 1.91 4.19
N MET A 47 -0.02 1.52 4.84
CA MET A 47 0.74 0.30 4.58
C MET A 47 0.56 -0.62 5.76
N ILE A 48 -0.03 -1.79 5.54
CA ILE A 48 -0.25 -2.79 6.57
C ILE A 48 0.51 -4.04 6.18
N VAL A 49 1.28 -4.59 7.11
CA VAL A 49 2.16 -5.73 6.88
C VAL A 49 1.88 -6.78 7.94
N ASP A 50 1.64 -8.03 7.55
CA ASP A 50 1.57 -9.14 8.49
C ASP A 50 2.98 -9.56 8.91
N MET A 51 3.33 -9.28 10.16
CA MET A 51 4.57 -9.72 10.78
C MET A 51 4.28 -10.86 11.75
N ASN A 52 4.27 -12.10 11.25
CA ASN A 52 4.08 -13.32 12.03
C ASN A 52 2.73 -13.38 12.79
N GLY A 53 1.64 -13.01 12.13
CA GLY A 53 0.29 -12.99 12.69
C GLY A 53 -0.02 -11.74 13.52
N GLN A 54 0.84 -10.73 13.45
CA GLN A 54 0.62 -9.41 14.05
C GLN A 54 0.64 -8.35 12.95
N PRO A 55 -0.47 -7.63 12.70
CA PRO A 55 -0.48 -6.57 11.71
C PRO A 55 0.34 -5.38 12.21
N TYR A 56 1.38 -5.03 11.45
CA TYR A 56 2.09 -3.77 11.58
C TYR A 56 1.50 -2.76 10.60
N GLN A 57 0.96 -1.67 11.10
CA GLN A 57 0.39 -0.59 10.29
C GLN A 57 1.28 0.65 10.34
N ARG A 58 1.58 1.20 9.17
CA ARG A 58 2.20 2.51 8.99
C ARG A 58 1.28 3.42 8.20
N VAL A 59 1.05 4.62 8.74
CA VAL A 59 0.31 5.70 8.07
C VAL A 59 1.30 6.69 7.51
N MET A 60 1.12 7.08 6.25
CA MET A 60 1.99 8.01 5.52
C MET A 60 1.17 9.14 4.90
N SER A 61 1.74 10.34 4.86
CA SER A 61 1.21 11.43 4.04
C SER A 61 1.50 11.16 2.56
N TYR A 62 0.66 11.70 1.66
CA TYR A 62 0.97 11.67 0.23
C TYR A 62 2.26 12.40 -0.11
N ASP A 63 2.67 13.40 0.68
CA ASP A 63 3.96 14.10 0.52
C ASP A 63 5.18 13.20 0.73
N GLU A 64 5.02 12.04 1.39
CA GLU A 64 6.09 11.06 1.58
C GLU A 64 6.28 10.13 0.37
N ILE A 65 5.32 10.13 -0.55
CA ILE A 65 5.27 9.28 -1.75
C ILE A 65 5.65 10.14 -2.96
N LYS A 66 6.61 9.67 -3.75
CA LYS A 66 7.08 10.35 -4.97
C LYS A 66 6.35 9.90 -6.23
N GLY A 67 5.81 8.69 -6.21
CA GLY A 67 5.06 8.13 -7.33
C GLY A 67 4.75 6.66 -7.13
N VAL A 68 3.84 6.15 -7.96
CA VAL A 68 3.50 4.73 -8.05
C VAL A 68 3.56 4.27 -9.49
N GLU A 69 4.26 3.17 -9.73
CA GLU A 69 4.43 2.54 -11.04
C GLU A 69 3.83 1.12 -11.01
N VAL A 70 3.31 0.67 -12.14
CA VAL A 70 2.87 -0.73 -12.32
C VAL A 70 3.84 -1.41 -13.30
N GLU A 71 4.39 -2.54 -12.89
CA GLU A 71 5.27 -3.38 -13.71
C GLU A 71 4.77 -4.82 -13.70
N ASP A 72 4.46 -5.35 -14.89
CA ASP A 72 3.86 -6.68 -15.14
C ASP A 72 2.51 -6.91 -14.43
N ASP A 73 2.54 -7.19 -13.13
CA ASP A 73 1.38 -7.33 -12.21
C ASP A 73 1.78 -6.93 -10.77
N ALA A 74 2.84 -6.13 -10.64
CA ALA A 74 3.36 -5.59 -9.39
C ALA A 74 3.14 -4.08 -9.33
N VAL A 75 2.99 -3.58 -8.11
CA VAL A 75 2.95 -2.15 -7.79
C VAL A 75 4.29 -1.80 -7.15
N ILE A 76 4.92 -0.74 -7.66
CA ILE A 76 6.13 -0.17 -7.10
C ILE A 76 5.78 1.20 -6.55
N VAL A 77 5.80 1.35 -5.23
CA VAL A 77 5.59 2.64 -4.57
C VAL A 77 6.96 3.25 -4.27
N GLU A 78 7.24 4.42 -4.84
CA GLU A 78 8.45 5.17 -4.52
C GLU A 78 8.17 6.08 -3.31
N PHE A 79 8.76 5.76 -2.17
CA PHE A 79 8.75 6.61 -0.99
C PHE A 79 10.02 7.47 -0.93
N SER A 80 10.01 8.48 -0.08
CA SER A 80 11.20 9.29 0.22
C SER A 80 12.41 8.48 0.69
N ILE A 81 12.17 7.31 1.30
CA ILE A 81 13.20 6.41 1.83
C ILE A 81 13.64 5.32 0.83
N GLY A 82 12.99 5.22 -0.33
CA GLY A 82 13.27 4.18 -1.33
C GLY A 82 12.01 3.61 -1.99
N LYS A 83 12.21 2.73 -2.97
CA LYS A 83 11.14 2.02 -3.67
C LYS A 83 10.78 0.73 -2.92
N ILE A 84 9.49 0.47 -2.77
CA ILE A 84 8.97 -0.78 -2.22
C ILE A 84 8.10 -1.44 -3.28
N LYS A 85 8.40 -2.71 -3.59
CA LYS A 85 7.67 -3.50 -4.57
C LYS A 85 6.65 -4.39 -3.85
N MET A 86 5.42 -4.42 -4.35
CA MET A 86 4.39 -5.38 -3.97
C MET A 86 4.01 -6.20 -5.21
N ARG A 87 4.13 -7.52 -5.11
CA ARG A 87 3.82 -8.47 -6.18
C ARG A 87 2.65 -9.37 -5.80
N ASP A 88 2.24 -10.22 -6.75
CA ASP A 88 1.12 -11.15 -6.61
C ASP A 88 -0.22 -10.43 -6.32
N ILE A 89 -0.36 -9.22 -6.86
CA ILE A 89 -1.58 -8.41 -6.78
C ILE A 89 -2.53 -8.87 -7.88
N GLY A 90 -3.78 -9.19 -7.55
CA GLY A 90 -4.76 -9.61 -8.56
C GLY A 90 -4.95 -8.58 -9.68
N ASN A 91 -5.10 -9.07 -10.92
CA ASN A 91 -5.15 -8.24 -12.12
C ASN A 91 -6.32 -7.25 -12.11
N GLY A 92 -6.04 -6.02 -12.54
CA GLY A 92 -7.01 -4.92 -12.67
C GLY A 92 -7.08 -3.95 -11.49
N THR A 93 -6.60 -4.35 -10.30
CA THR A 93 -6.58 -3.47 -9.12
C THR A 93 -5.30 -2.64 -9.04
N ALA A 94 -4.17 -3.17 -9.53
CA ALA A 94 -2.86 -2.51 -9.49
C ALA A 94 -2.84 -1.16 -10.23
N GLN A 95 -3.38 -1.10 -11.45
CA GLN A 95 -3.41 0.15 -12.23
C GLN A 95 -4.35 1.20 -11.62
N VAL A 96 -5.55 0.79 -11.21
CA VAL A 96 -6.51 1.70 -10.57
C VAL A 96 -5.96 2.26 -9.25
N PHE A 97 -5.23 1.43 -8.50
CA PHE A 97 -4.47 1.87 -7.32
C PHE A 97 -3.40 2.91 -7.68
N ALA A 98 -2.56 2.61 -8.67
CA ALA A 98 -1.46 3.49 -9.05
C ALA A 98 -1.98 4.85 -9.55
N ASP A 99 -3.00 4.85 -10.40
CA ASP A 99 -3.64 6.06 -10.91
C ASP A 99 -4.20 6.90 -9.75
N PHE A 100 -4.95 6.27 -8.84
CA PHE A 100 -5.53 6.96 -7.68
C PHE A 100 -4.45 7.61 -6.81
N VAL A 101 -3.38 6.87 -6.48
CA VAL A 101 -2.32 7.39 -5.60
C VAL A 101 -1.57 8.54 -6.29
N ASN A 102 -1.24 8.39 -7.58
CA ASN A 102 -0.57 9.44 -8.35
C ASN A 102 -1.43 10.71 -8.49
N GLU A 103 -2.76 10.62 -8.56
CA GLU A 103 -3.63 11.80 -8.54
C GLU A 103 -3.60 12.57 -7.20
N HIS A 104 -3.19 11.92 -6.12
CA HIS A 104 -3.13 12.50 -4.77
C HIS A 104 -1.73 12.97 -4.36
N ILE A 105 -0.68 12.54 -5.09
CA ILE A 105 0.69 13.05 -4.95
C ILE A 105 0.78 14.30 -5.83
N LYS A 106 0.81 15.49 -5.22
CA LYS A 106 0.87 16.78 -5.93
C LYS A 106 2.29 17.28 -6.11
#